data_AF-A0A355QCF5-F1
#
_entry.id   AF-A0A355QCF5-F1
#
_cell.length_a   1.000
_cell.length_b   1.000
_cell.length_c   1.000
_cell.angle_alpha   90.00
_cell.angle_beta   90.00
_cell.angle_gamma   90.00
#
_symmetry.space_group_name_H-M   'P 1'
#
loop_
_entity.id
_entity.type
_entity.pdbx_description
1 polymer ?
#
loop_
_entity_poly.entity_id
_entity_poly.type
_entity_poly.pdbx_seq_one_letter_code
_entity_poly.pdbx_strand_id
1 'polypeptide(L)' 'VIENVPVQRLQDTLDYHSSPEEAAKTAARAGMETLVLTHYVPAFPSGGGEDWRNLAAAHFAGTIELGDDLHRVEVHPS' A
#
# COMPACT_ATOMS: atom_id res chain seq x y z
N VAL A 1 -1.03 -9.21 13.70
CA VAL A 1 -0.48 -10.48 13.18
C VAL A 1 1.04 -10.47 13.20
N ILE A 2 1.70 -9.47 12.61
CA ILE A 2 3.18 -9.34 12.59
C ILE A 2 3.78 -9.20 14.00
N GLU A 3 3.18 -8.39 14.88
CA GLU A 3 3.61 -8.19 16.28
C GLU A 3 3.85 -9.48 17.06
N ASN A 4 3.06 -10.52 16.77
CA ASN A 4 3.06 -11.78 17.50
C ASN A 4 4.01 -12.83 16.90
N VAL A 5 4.74 -12.50 15.82
CA VAL A 5 5.70 -13.42 15.20
C VAL A 5 7.10 -13.15 15.79
N PRO A 6 7.76 -14.14 16.43
CA PRO A 6 9.03 -13.94 17.13
C PRO A 6 10.23 -13.96 16.17
N VAL A 7 10.12 -13.26 15.04
CA VAL A 7 11.18 -13.09 14.05
C VAL A 7 11.46 -11.60 13.95
N GLN A 8 12.63 -11.18 14.43
CA GLN A 8 12.99 -9.76 14.56
C GLN A 8 12.79 -8.99 13.25
N ARG A 9 13.24 -9.54 12.11
CA ARG A 9 13.05 -8.90 10.79
C ARG A 9 11.60 -8.63 10.42
N LEU A 10 10.64 -9.43 10.91
CA LEU A 10 9.22 -9.19 10.70
C LEU A 10 8.71 -8.12 11.66
N GLN A 11 9.12 -8.15 12.93
CA GLN A 11 8.78 -7.11 13.90
C GLN A 11 9.33 -5.74 13.49
N ASP A 12 10.55 -5.68 12.96
CA ASP A 12 11.16 -4.42 12.54
C ASP A 12 10.28 -3.71 11.48
N THR A 13 9.48 -4.45 10.70
CA THR A 13 8.59 -3.83 9.71
C THR A 13 7.54 -2.90 10.30
N LEU A 14 7.21 -3.05 11.59
CA LEU A 14 6.25 -2.21 12.30
C LEU A 14 6.76 -0.76 12.47
N ASP A 15 8.08 -0.56 12.51
CA ASP A 15 8.66 0.71 12.96
C ASP A 15 9.20 1.56 11.80
N TYR A 16 9.51 0.96 10.65
CA TYR A 16 10.09 1.67 9.50
C TYR A 16 9.32 1.51 8.18
N HIS A 17 8.23 0.75 8.13
CA HIS A 17 7.33 0.73 6.97
C HIS A 17 6.14 1.66 7.18
N SER A 18 5.56 2.10 6.08
CA SER A 18 4.27 2.76 6.09
C SER A 18 3.13 1.74 6.02
N SER A 19 2.10 1.99 6.81
CA SER A 19 0.77 1.39 6.61
C SER A 19 0.10 1.90 5.32
N PRO A 20 -0.88 1.17 4.76
CA PRO A 20 -1.69 1.65 3.64
C PRO A 20 -2.33 3.03 3.92
N GLU A 21 -2.78 3.26 5.15
CA GLU A 21 -3.38 4.51 5.60
C GLU A 21 -2.39 5.67 5.57
N GLU A 22 -1.13 5.45 5.96
CA GLU A 22 -0.09 6.47 5.92
C GLU A 22 0.33 6.81 4.48
N ALA A 23 0.42 5.80 3.61
CA ALA A 23 0.65 6.02 2.18
C ALA A 23 -0.49 6.85 1.57
N ALA A 24 -1.74 6.51 1.86
CA ALA A 24 -2.93 7.23 1.41
C ALA A 24 -2.97 8.67 1.91
N LYS A 25 -2.74 8.92 3.20
CA LYS A 25 -2.65 10.27 3.77
C LYS A 25 -1.54 11.09 3.12
N THR A 26 -0.46 10.46 2.71
CA THR A 26 0.65 11.13 2.02
C THR A 26 0.27 11.50 0.59
N ALA A 27 -0.32 10.58 -0.17
CA ALA A 27 -0.83 10.87 -1.51
C ALA A 27 -1.88 12.00 -1.50
N ALA A 28 -2.82 11.96 -0.55
CA ALA A 28 -3.84 13.00 -0.38
C ALA A 28 -3.22 14.37 -0.08
N ARG A 29 -2.28 14.44 0.88
CA ARG A 29 -1.58 15.68 1.22
C ARG A 29 -0.76 16.26 0.06
N ALA A 30 -0.22 15.39 -0.79
CA ALA A 30 0.58 15.80 -1.95
C ALA A 30 -0.28 16.18 -3.17
N GLY A 31 -1.59 15.99 -3.12
CA GLY A 31 -2.49 16.27 -4.25
C GLY A 31 -2.30 15.31 -5.42
N MET A 32 -1.93 14.06 -5.16
CA MET A 32 -1.78 13.04 -6.20
C MET A 32 -3.14 12.58 -6.72
N GLU A 33 -3.18 12.14 -7.97
CA GLU A 33 -4.37 11.55 -8.61
C GLU A 33 -4.41 10.03 -8.47
N THR A 34 -3.24 9.38 -8.47
CA THR A 34 -3.10 7.92 -8.38
C THR A 34 -2.10 7.52 -7.29
N LEU A 35 -2.45 6.51 -6.51
CA LEU A 35 -1.60 5.83 -5.53
C LEU A 35 -1.47 4.34 -5.90
N VAL A 36 -0.24 3.88 -6.15
CA VAL A 36 0.05 2.46 -6.37
C VAL A 36 0.68 1.89 -5.11
N LEU A 37 0.02 0.93 -4.46
CA LEU A 37 0.57 0.20 -3.31
C LEU A 37 1.51 -0.91 -3.80
N THR A 38 2.65 -1.07 -3.13
CA THR A 38 3.64 -2.12 -3.43
C THR A 38 4.44 -2.44 -2.16
N HIS A 39 5.38 -3.39 -2.24
CA HIS A 39 6.27 -3.80 -1.14
C HIS A 39 5.48 -4.25 0.11
N TYR A 40 4.59 -5.23 -0.08
CA TYR A 40 3.71 -5.74 0.96
C TYR A 40 4.44 -6.61 1.98
N VAL A 41 4.16 -6.37 3.27
CA VAL A 41 4.61 -7.26 4.35
C VAL A 41 3.44 -7.50 5.32
N PRO A 42 3.00 -8.77 5.52
CA PRO A 42 3.40 -9.94 4.73
C PRO A 42 2.95 -9.80 3.26
N ALA A 43 3.68 -10.45 2.36
CA ALA A 43 3.25 -10.57 0.98
C ALA A 43 1.93 -11.38 0.91
N PHE A 44 1.06 -11.01 -0.02
CA PHE A 44 -0.16 -11.76 -0.34
C PHE A 44 -0.11 -12.28 -1.78
N PRO A 45 -0.89 -13.33 -2.13
CA PRO A 45 -0.93 -13.85 -3.49
C PRO A 45 -1.43 -12.81 -4.50
N SER A 46 -1.00 -12.92 -5.76
CA SER A 46 -1.52 -12.09 -6.85
C SER A 46 -3.05 -12.16 -6.93
N GLY A 47 -3.69 -11.01 -7.18
CA GLY A 47 -5.14 -10.85 -7.10
C GLY A 47 -5.71 -10.76 -5.68
N GLY A 48 -4.87 -10.76 -4.64
CA GLY A 48 -5.23 -10.42 -3.26
C GLY A 48 -5.15 -8.92 -2.96
N GLY A 49 -5.12 -8.54 -1.67
CA GLY A 49 -4.81 -7.17 -1.23
C GLY A 49 -5.98 -6.17 -1.23
N GLU A 50 -7.21 -6.61 -1.46
CA GLU A 50 -8.39 -5.72 -1.40
C GLU A 50 -8.62 -5.12 -0.01
N ASP A 51 -8.24 -5.83 1.05
CA ASP A 51 -8.18 -5.29 2.41
C ASP A 51 -7.21 -4.11 2.51
N TRP A 52 -6.02 -4.19 1.91
CA TRP A 52 -5.06 -3.07 1.87
C TRP A 52 -5.59 -1.88 1.05
N ARG A 53 -6.22 -2.15 -0.09
CA ARG A 53 -6.91 -1.11 -0.87
C ARG A 53 -7.98 -0.41 -0.04
N ASN A 54 -8.79 -1.17 0.71
CA ASN A 54 -9.86 -0.62 1.54
C ASN A 54 -9.31 0.28 2.67
N LEU A 55 -8.19 -0.10 3.29
CA LEU A 55 -7.52 0.74 4.30
C LEU A 55 -7.04 2.06 3.69
N ALA A 56 -6.42 2.03 2.51
CA ALA A 56 -5.98 3.24 1.81
C ALA A 56 -7.18 4.11 1.36
N ALA A 57 -8.26 3.51 0.86
CA ALA A 57 -9.45 4.20 0.37
C ALA A 57 -10.18 5.02 1.46
N ALA A 58 -9.98 4.69 2.74
CA ALA A 58 -10.48 5.49 3.86
C ALA A 58 -9.84 6.89 3.97
N HIS A 59 -8.70 7.12 3.29
CA HIS A 59 -7.91 8.34 3.42
C HIS A 59 -7.52 9.00 2.09
N PHE A 60 -7.73 8.35 0.95
CA PHE A 60 -7.39 8.88 -0.37
C PHE A 60 -8.55 8.65 -1.34
N ALA A 61 -9.01 9.74 -1.97
CA ALA A 61 -10.15 9.73 -2.89
C ALA A 61 -9.77 9.52 -4.36
N GLY A 62 -8.47 9.53 -4.68
CA GLY A 62 -7.96 9.26 -6.02
C GLY A 62 -7.95 7.78 -6.37
N THR A 63 -7.39 7.46 -7.54
CA THR A 63 -7.27 6.08 -8.01
C THR A 63 -6.26 5.33 -7.13
N ILE A 64 -6.67 4.21 -6.55
CA ILE A 64 -5.77 3.30 -5.85
C ILE A 64 -5.52 2.10 -6.75
N GLU A 65 -4.28 1.64 -6.83
CA GLU A 65 -3.91 0.44 -7.58
C GLU A 65 -3.05 -0.48 -6.70
N LEU A 66 -3.21 -1.78 -6.87
CA LEU A 66 -2.37 -2.79 -6.22
C LEU A 66 -1.31 -3.21 -7.24
N GLY A 67 -0.04 -2.91 -6.94
CA GLY A 67 1.09 -3.16 -7.83
C GLY A 67 1.55 -4.60 -7.77
N ASP A 68 0.72 -5.52 -8.27
CA ASP A 68 1.10 -6.92 -8.50
C ASP A 68 2.27 -7.03 -9.49
N ASP A 69 2.97 -8.16 -9.46
CA ASP A 69 4.03 -8.43 -10.43
C ASP A 69 3.48 -8.32 -11.87
N LEU A 70 4.23 -7.60 -12.72
CA LEU A 70 3.86 -7.26 -14.10
C LEU A 70 2.66 -6.29 -14.24
N HIS A 71 2.19 -5.68 -13.16
CA HIS A 71 1.18 -4.62 -13.21
C HIS A 71 1.67 -3.43 -14.06
N ARG A 72 0.80 -2.91 -14.92
CA ARG A 72 1.11 -1.79 -15.82
C ARG A 72 0.21 -0.61 -15.49
N VAL A 73 0.84 0.53 -15.24
CA VAL A 73 0.18 1.83 -15.12
C VAL A 73 0.49 2.66 -16.36
N GLU A 74 -0.53 3.23 -16.97
CA GLU A 74 -0.38 4.20 -18.05
C GLU A 74 -0.54 5.61 -17.48
N VAL A 75 0.46 6.47 -17.72
CA VAL A 75 0.46 7.84 -17.24
C VAL A 75 0.11 8.76 -18.39
N HIS A 76 -0.99 9.49 -18.25
CA HIS A 76 -1.43 10.49 -19.22
C HIS A 76 -0.89 11.87 -18.83
N PRO A 77 -0.56 12.73 -19.82
CA PRO A 77 -0.23 14.12 -19.54
C PRO A 77 -1.42 14.84 -18.91
N SER A 78 -1.13 15.70 -17.94
CA SER A 78 -2.07 16.66 -17.34
C SER A 78 -2.37 17.84 -18.27
#